data_AF-B9W9K5-F1
#
_entry.id   AF-B9W9K5-F1
#
_cell.length_a   1.000
_cell.length_b   1.000
_cell.length_c   1.000
_cell.angle_alpha   90.00
_cell.angle_beta   90.00
_cell.angle_gamma   90.00
#
_symmetry.space_group_name_H-M   'P 1'
#
loop_
_entity.id
_entity.type
_entity.pdbx_description
1 polymer ?
#
loop_
_entity_poly.entity_id
_entity_poly.type
_entity_poly.pdbx_seq_one_letter_code
_entity_poly.pdbx_strand_id
1 'polypeptide(L)'
;MTNTNPDFYSARQVLLLAQLLHSDNINNVDKLTSLSENKIQNIITQWKQHKINHLNSATINNKDSAIKLQTNAQLVELYKNLLKKYEVNNTEELANAAYFKRINELKDIIEKDKQIFEETLTS
;
A
#
# COMPACT_ATOMS: atom_id res chain seq x y z
N MET A 1 15.50 4.37 11.40
CA MET A 1 15.08 3.49 10.28
C MET A 1 13.56 3.38 10.26
N THR A 2 12.85 4.46 9.93
CA THR A 2 11.38 4.50 10.01
C THR A 2 10.68 4.37 8.65
N ASN A 3 11.34 4.75 7.55
CA ASN A 3 10.71 4.85 6.22
C ASN A 3 10.63 3.52 5.44
N THR A 4 11.17 2.42 5.98
CA THR A 4 11.12 1.07 5.39
C THR A 4 10.32 0.09 6.23
N ASN A 5 9.77 0.54 7.37
CA ASN A 5 8.90 -0.29 8.19
C ASN A 5 7.53 -0.45 7.49
N PRO A 6 7.12 -1.70 7.18
CA PRO A 6 5.91 -1.98 6.41
C PRO A 6 4.61 -1.69 7.18
N ASP A 7 4.68 -1.41 8.48
CA ASP A 7 3.52 -1.04 9.32
C ASP A 7 3.07 0.40 9.17
N PHE A 8 3.90 1.28 8.60
CA PHE A 8 3.49 2.66 8.31
C PHE A 8 2.56 2.79 7.10
N TYR A 9 2.52 1.77 6.23
CA TYR A 9 1.80 1.81 4.98
C TYR A 9 0.48 1.03 5.10
N SER A 10 -0.62 1.68 4.72
CA SER A 10 -1.93 1.04 4.70
C SER A 10 -2.01 -0.03 3.61
N ALA A 11 -3.01 -0.93 3.72
CA ALA A 11 -3.27 -1.92 2.68
C ALA A 11 -3.47 -1.28 1.30
N ARG A 12 -4.11 -0.10 1.25
CA ARG A 12 -4.32 0.67 0.03
C ARG A 12 -3.02 1.15 -0.62
N GLN A 13 -2.10 1.69 0.19
CA GLN A 13 -0.81 2.15 -0.31
C GLN A 13 0.08 1.00 -0.77
N VAL A 14 0.04 -0.12 -0.05
CA VAL A 14 0.74 -1.34 -0.43
C VAL A 14 0.18 -1.91 -1.74
N LEU A 15 -1.14 -1.95 -1.89
CA LEU A 15 -1.79 -2.40 -3.12
C LEU A 15 -1.35 -1.54 -4.32
N LEU A 16 -1.36 -0.22 -4.17
CA LEU A 16 -0.90 0.68 -5.24
C LEU A 16 0.58 0.41 -5.61
N LEU A 17 1.45 0.24 -4.62
CA LEU A 17 2.85 -0.06 -4.89
C LEU A 17 2.99 -1.39 -5.65
N ALA A 18 2.28 -2.42 -5.22
CA ALA A 18 2.29 -3.72 -5.89
C ALA A 18 1.78 -3.64 -7.33
N GLN A 19 0.74 -2.84 -7.58
CA GLN A 19 0.22 -2.59 -8.94
C GLN A 19 1.24 -1.87 -9.83
N LEU A 20 1.94 -0.86 -9.30
CA LEU A 20 2.99 -0.15 -10.04
C LEU A 20 4.15 -1.08 -10.39
N LEU A 21 4.61 -1.90 -9.43
CA LEU A 21 5.65 -2.90 -9.65
C LEU A 21 5.22 -3.94 -10.68
N HIS A 22 4.00 -4.47 -10.55
CA HIS A 22 3.49 -5.50 -11.45
C HIS A 22 3.33 -4.98 -12.89
N SER A 23 2.81 -3.76 -13.06
CA SER A 23 2.66 -3.11 -14.37
C SER A 23 4.01 -2.91 -15.08
N ASP A 24 5.08 -2.77 -14.32
CA ASP A 24 6.45 -2.67 -14.83
C ASP A 24 7.16 -4.02 -15.03
N ASN A 25 6.44 -5.14 -14.93
CA ASN A 25 6.95 -6.51 -14.94
C ASN A 25 8.00 -6.80 -13.86
N ILE A 26 7.84 -6.17 -12.69
CA ILE A 26 8.68 -6.40 -11.51
C ILE A 26 7.93 -7.37 -10.62
N ASN A 27 8.25 -8.66 -10.73
CA ASN A 27 7.57 -9.73 -10.00
C ASN A 27 8.31 -10.17 -8.73
N ASN A 28 9.60 -9.86 -8.58
CA ASN A 28 10.41 -10.26 -7.44
C ASN A 28 11.51 -9.23 -7.12
N VAL A 29 12.22 -9.47 -6.01
CA VAL A 29 13.28 -8.59 -5.51
C VAL A 29 14.45 -8.49 -6.49
N ASP A 30 14.87 -9.59 -7.10
CA ASP A 30 16.00 -9.61 -8.03
C ASP A 30 15.72 -8.72 -9.23
N LYS A 31 14.51 -8.82 -9.79
CA LYS A 31 14.06 -7.97 -10.89
C LYS A 31 14.08 -6.50 -10.49
N LEU A 32 13.58 -6.15 -9.30
CA LEU A 32 13.62 -4.79 -8.78
C LEU A 32 15.06 -4.26 -8.65
N THR A 33 15.99 -5.07 -8.15
CA THR A 33 17.40 -4.67 -7.99
C THR A 33 18.16 -4.56 -9.31
N SER A 34 17.67 -5.20 -10.38
CA SER A 34 18.28 -5.12 -11.72
C SER A 34 17.93 -3.85 -12.49
N LEU A 35 16.99 -3.03 -11.99
CA LEU A 35 16.53 -1.83 -12.68
C LEU A 35 17.54 -0.68 -12.58
N SER A 36 17.50 0.21 -13.58
CA SER A 36 18.23 1.47 -13.50
C SER A 36 17.68 2.36 -12.38
N GLU A 37 18.55 3.18 -11.82
CA GLU A 37 18.20 4.13 -10.76
C GLU A 37 17.05 5.05 -11.15
N ASN A 38 17.06 5.55 -12.39
CA ASN A 38 15.99 6.40 -12.91
C ASN A 38 14.63 5.68 -12.90
N LYS A 39 14.59 4.37 -13.21
CA LYS A 39 13.33 3.62 -13.22
C LYS A 39 12.79 3.42 -11.80
N ILE A 40 13.67 3.13 -10.84
CA ILE A 40 13.28 3.01 -9.43
C ILE A 40 12.76 4.35 -8.88
N GLN A 41 13.46 5.45 -9.17
CA GLN A 41 13.03 6.79 -8.75
C GLN A 41 11.70 7.21 -9.37
N ASN A 42 11.45 6.80 -10.62
CA ASN A 42 10.17 7.01 -11.26
C ASN A 42 9.04 6.25 -10.53
N ILE A 43 9.26 5.00 -10.11
CA ILE A 43 8.28 4.23 -9.32
C ILE A 43 8.01 4.91 -7.97
N ILE A 44 9.05 5.35 -7.26
CA ILE A 44 8.90 6.08 -5.99
C ILE A 44 8.07 7.35 -6.20
N THR A 45 8.33 8.08 -7.28
CA THR A 45 7.64 9.32 -7.63
C THR A 45 6.18 9.07 -7.97
N GLN A 46 5.89 8.11 -8.84
CA GLN A 46 4.53 7.70 -9.18
C GLN A 46 3.75 7.26 -7.94
N TRP A 47 4.37 6.46 -7.08
CA TRP A 47 3.74 6.01 -5.84
C TRP A 47 3.42 7.19 -4.94
N LYS A 48 4.39 8.09 -4.68
CA LYS A 48 4.19 9.29 -3.85
C LYS A 48 3.08 10.20 -4.36
N GLN A 49 3.12 10.53 -5.64
CA GLN A 49 2.27 11.55 -6.26
C GLN A 49 0.91 11.00 -6.71
N HIS A 50 0.66 9.71 -6.51
CA HIS A 50 -0.61 9.12 -6.92
C HIS A 50 -1.77 9.78 -6.19
N LYS A 51 -2.81 10.14 -6.94
CA LYS A 51 -4.00 10.86 -6.44
C LYS A 51 -4.64 10.21 -5.22
N ILE A 52 -4.57 8.88 -5.12
CA ILE A 52 -5.12 8.12 -3.99
C ILE A 52 -4.51 8.51 -2.64
N ASN A 53 -3.22 8.89 -2.62
CA ASN A 53 -2.53 9.30 -1.38
C ASN A 53 -2.94 10.71 -0.92
N HIS A 54 -3.61 11.47 -1.77
CA HIS A 54 -4.08 12.82 -1.49
C HIS A 54 -5.59 12.87 -1.21
N LEU A 55 -6.27 11.71 -1.16
CA LEU A 55 -7.67 11.64 -0.78
C LEU A 55 -7.84 12.01 0.70
N ASN A 56 -8.75 12.96 0.96
CA ASN A 56 -9.01 13.52 2.27
C ASN A 56 -9.27 12.43 3.32
N SER A 57 -8.58 12.52 4.45
CA SER A 57 -8.61 11.50 5.48
C SER A 57 -9.93 11.40 6.23
N ALA A 58 -10.69 12.51 6.24
CA ALA A 58 -11.95 12.64 6.95
C ALA A 58 -13.09 11.81 6.33
N THR A 59 -13.04 11.51 5.02
CA THR A 59 -14.19 10.94 4.31
C THR A 59 -14.25 9.41 4.34
N ILE A 60 -13.16 8.70 4.66
CA ILE A 60 -13.08 7.23 4.51
C ILE A 60 -12.20 6.56 5.60
N ASN A 61 -12.04 7.18 6.78
CA ASN A 61 -11.12 6.69 7.82
C ASN A 61 -9.73 6.37 7.25
N ASN A 62 -9.19 7.29 6.44
CA ASN A 62 -7.95 7.06 5.72
C ASN A 62 -6.77 7.02 6.71
N LYS A 63 -6.11 5.87 6.84
CA LYS A 63 -4.90 5.69 7.66
C LYS A 63 -3.60 5.81 6.85
N ASP A 64 -3.69 6.32 5.62
CA ASP A 64 -2.53 6.49 4.76
C ASP A 64 -1.53 7.47 5.36
N SER A 65 -0.27 7.05 5.37
CA SER A 65 0.85 7.90 5.79
C SER A 65 1.50 8.56 4.59
N ALA A 66 2.12 9.71 4.78
CA ALA A 66 2.95 10.30 3.73
C ALA A 66 4.08 9.32 3.34
N ILE A 67 4.25 9.09 2.03
CA ILE A 67 5.31 8.23 1.50
C ILE A 67 6.67 8.94 1.63
N LYS A 68 7.47 8.56 2.63
CA LYS A 68 8.76 9.21 2.97
C LYS A 68 10.00 8.57 2.34
N LEU A 69 9.86 7.62 1.42
CA LEU A 69 11.02 7.00 0.76
C LEU A 69 11.77 8.04 -0.07
N GLN A 70 13.09 7.99 -0.07
CA GLN A 70 13.98 8.91 -0.78
C GLN A 70 14.92 8.15 -1.74
N THR A 71 15.30 6.91 -1.39
CA THR A 71 16.37 6.20 -2.10
C THR A 71 15.90 4.86 -2.66
N ASN A 72 16.64 4.35 -3.66
CA ASN A 72 16.38 3.05 -4.27
C ASN A 72 16.53 1.91 -3.24
N ALA A 73 17.56 2.01 -2.39
CA ALA A 73 17.79 1.04 -1.32
C ALA A 73 16.59 0.95 -0.38
N GLN A 74 15.93 2.08 -0.07
CA GLN A 74 14.73 2.09 0.76
C GLN A 74 13.55 1.40 0.06
N LEU A 75 13.38 1.56 -1.26
CA LEU A 75 12.29 0.87 -1.96
C LEU A 75 12.51 -0.65 -1.97
N VAL A 76 13.75 -1.09 -2.23
CA VAL A 76 14.10 -2.51 -2.20
C VAL A 76 13.89 -3.10 -0.81
N GLU A 77 14.36 -2.41 0.23
CA GLU A 77 14.21 -2.86 1.61
C GLU A 77 12.73 -2.90 2.03
N LEU A 78 11.96 -1.85 1.71
CA LEU A 78 10.53 -1.83 1.98
C LEU A 78 9.83 -2.99 1.27
N TYR A 79 10.15 -3.25 0.00
CA TYR A 79 9.53 -4.32 -0.76
C TYR A 79 9.79 -5.69 -0.11
N LYS A 80 11.03 -5.97 0.31
CA LYS A 80 11.37 -7.17 1.09
C LYS A 80 10.58 -7.28 2.39
N ASN A 81 10.46 -6.17 3.12
CA ASN A 81 9.72 -6.13 4.37
C ASN A 81 8.22 -6.35 4.18
N LEU A 82 7.65 -5.86 3.07
CA LEU A 82 6.25 -6.09 2.70
C LEU A 82 6.00 -7.56 2.36
N LEU A 83 6.85 -8.18 1.54
CA LEU A 83 6.76 -9.61 1.23
C LEU A 83 6.75 -10.45 2.51
N LYS A 84 7.66 -10.14 3.44
CA LYS A 84 7.72 -10.80 4.76
C LYS A 84 6.46 -10.57 5.60
N LYS A 85 5.98 -9.32 5.69
CA LYS A 85 4.79 -8.96 6.50
C LYS A 85 3.52 -9.67 6.02
N TYR A 86 3.35 -9.78 4.71
CA TYR A 86 2.18 -10.39 4.11
C TYR A 86 2.34 -11.89 3.89
N GLU A 87 3.50 -12.47 4.21
CA GLU A 87 3.82 -13.90 4.05
C GLU A 87 3.69 -14.37 2.59
N VAL A 88 4.21 -13.57 1.66
CA VAL A 88 4.10 -13.77 0.20
C VAL A 88 5.46 -13.70 -0.47
N ASN A 89 5.59 -14.27 -1.66
CA ASN A 89 6.89 -14.47 -2.32
C ASN A 89 7.11 -13.56 -3.53
N ASN A 90 6.05 -12.97 -4.08
CA ASN A 90 6.12 -12.18 -5.30
C ASN A 90 5.11 -11.01 -5.29
N THR A 91 5.24 -10.13 -6.28
CA THR A 91 4.44 -8.91 -6.40
C THR A 91 2.95 -9.20 -6.58
N GLU A 92 2.61 -10.27 -7.28
CA GLU A 92 1.21 -10.64 -7.56
C GLU A 92 0.52 -11.11 -6.27
N GLU A 93 1.16 -12.00 -5.53
CA GLU A 93 0.68 -12.46 -4.22
C GLU A 93 0.58 -11.27 -3.24
N LEU A 94 1.53 -10.34 -3.26
CA LEU A 94 1.46 -9.11 -2.47
C LEU A 94 0.26 -8.24 -2.85
N ALA A 95 0.00 -8.07 -4.15
CA ALA A 95 -1.17 -7.33 -4.63
C ALA A 95 -2.47 -8.00 -4.15
N ASN A 96 -2.58 -9.31 -4.28
CA ASN A 96 -3.75 -10.08 -3.85
C ASN A 96 -3.96 -9.97 -2.33
N ALA A 97 -2.91 -10.15 -1.54
CA ALA A 97 -3.00 -10.07 -0.08
C ALA A 97 -3.40 -8.66 0.39
N ALA A 98 -2.81 -7.62 -0.19
CA ALA A 98 -3.18 -6.23 0.09
C ALA A 98 -4.61 -5.90 -0.35
N TYR A 99 -5.05 -6.42 -1.50
CA TYR A 99 -6.42 -6.28 -2.00
C TYR A 99 -7.45 -6.86 -1.03
N PHE A 100 -7.30 -8.13 -0.63
CA PHE A 100 -8.25 -8.77 0.27
C PHE A 100 -8.27 -8.10 1.65
N LYS A 101 -7.10 -7.70 2.16
CA LYS A 101 -7.03 -6.91 3.39
C LYS A 101 -7.83 -5.62 3.27
N ARG A 102 -7.67 -4.89 2.16
CA ARG A 102 -8.41 -3.64 1.93
C ARG A 102 -9.92 -3.86 1.80
N ILE A 103 -10.36 -4.94 1.16
CA ILE A 103 -11.77 -5.30 1.07
C ILE A 103 -12.35 -5.55 2.46
N ASN A 104 -11.65 -6.26 3.34
CA ASN A 104 -12.10 -6.51 4.70
C ASN A 104 -12.18 -5.21 5.51
N GLU A 105 -11.17 -4.33 5.43
CA GLU A 105 -11.23 -3.00 6.06
C GLU A 105 -12.44 -2.18 5.62
N LEU A 106 -12.79 -2.22 4.34
CA LEU A 106 -13.95 -1.50 3.81
C LEU A 106 -15.27 -2.11 4.28
N LYS A 107 -15.37 -3.45 4.34
CA LYS A 107 -16.54 -4.14 4.88
C LYS A 107 -16.76 -3.78 6.35
N ASP A 108 -15.70 -3.76 7.15
CA ASP A 108 -15.78 -3.40 8.57
C ASP A 108 -16.24 -1.95 8.77
N ILE A 109 -15.81 -1.02 7.90
CA ILE A 109 -16.29 0.38 7.93
C ILE A 109 -17.78 0.43 7.61
N ILE A 110 -18.20 -0.22 6.53
CA ILE A 110 -19.61 -0.25 6.12
C ILE A 110 -20.49 -0.82 7.24
N GLU A 111 -20.04 -1.88 7.91
CA GLU A 111 -20.81 -2.51 8.99
C GLU A 111 -20.94 -1.61 10.22
N LYS A 112 -19.86 -0.91 10.60
CA LYS A 112 -19.90 0.09 11.67
C LYS A 112 -20.86 1.24 11.33
N ASP A 113 -20.81 1.74 10.10
CA ASP A 113 -21.68 2.84 9.67
C ASP A 113 -23.16 2.43 9.70
N LYS A 114 -23.49 1.17 9.36
CA LYS A 114 -24.84 0.63 9.51
C LYS A 114 -25.28 0.56 10.96
N GLN A 115 -24.43 0.04 11.86
CA GLN A 115 -24.75 -0.05 13.29
C GLN A 115 -25.03 1.33 13.88
N ILE A 116 -24.19 2.33 13.57
CA ILE A 116 -24.39 3.72 14.01
C ILE A 116 -25.73 4.28 13.50
N PHE A 117 -26.07 3.99 12.25
CA PHE A 117 -27.33 4.43 11.66
C PHE A 117 -28.56 3.79 12.34
N GLU A 118 -28.52 2.48 12.58
CA GLU A 118 -29.59 1.75 13.28
C GLU A 118 -29.77 2.25 14.72
N GLU A 119 -28.67 2.46 15.45
CA GLU A 119 -28.70 3.04 16.80
C GLU A 119 -29.40 4.41 16.80
N THR A 120 -29.05 5.28 15.85
CA THR A 120 -29.63 6.63 15.72
C THR A 120 -31.14 6.61 15.42
N LEU A 121 -31.64 5.59 14.70
CA LEU A 121 -33.07 5.44 14.42
C LEU A 121 -33.88 4.97 15.64
N THR A 122 -33.22 4.31 16.59
CA THR A 122 -33.85 3.71 17.77
C THR A 122 -33.70 4.55 19.05
N SER A 123 -32.90 5.62 19.00
CA SER A 123 -32.73 6.63 20.06
C SER A 123 -33.71 7.79 19.94
#